data_AF-A0AAJ4AF57-F1
#
_entry.id   AF-A0AAJ4AF57-F1
#
_cell.length_a   1.000
_cell.length_b   1.000
_cell.length_c   1.000
_cell.angle_alpha   90.00
_cell.angle_beta   90.00
_cell.angle_gamma   90.00
#
_symmetry.space_group_name_H-M   'P 1'
#
loop_
_entity.id
_entity.type
_entity.pdbx_description
1 polymer ?
#
loop_
_entity_poly.entity_id
_entity_poly.type
_entity_poly.pdbx_seq_one_letter_code
_entity_poly.pdbx_strand_id
1 'polypeptide(L)' 'MTIPVYSDPCHMPCPDLPHHSLSKEDKERGLEKLQQVRAQVREGMLSSLRKEYEQAESSYQRALINQRAKRIKRNWS' A
#
# COMPACT_ATOMS: atom_id res chain seq x y z
N MET A 1 -38.19 -4.76 -36.11
CA MET A 1 -36.85 -5.38 -36.02
C MET A 1 -36.38 -5.28 -34.58
N THR A 2 -36.13 -6.40 -33.92
CA THR A 2 -35.68 -6.45 -32.52
C THR A 2 -34.17 -6.61 -32.48
N ILE A 3 -33.48 -5.64 -31.89
CA ILE A 3 -32.01 -5.66 -31.75
C ILE A 3 -31.67 -6.70 -30.68
N PRO A 4 -30.83 -7.70 -30.97
CA PRO A 4 -30.42 -8.66 -29.94
C PRO A 4 -29.53 -7.95 -28.92
N VAL A 5 -29.96 -7.96 -27.65
CA VAL A 5 -29.16 -7.49 -26.52
C VAL A 5 -28.17 -8.59 -26.19
N TYR A 6 -26.91 -8.40 -26.56
CA TYR A 6 -25.81 -9.23 -26.07
C TYR A 6 -25.42 -8.74 -24.67
N SER A 7 -25.76 -9.52 -23.65
CA SER A 7 -25.18 -9.36 -22.32
C SER A 7 -23.89 -10.17 -22.27
N ASP A 8 -22.77 -9.52 -21.94
CA ASP A 8 -21.54 -10.24 -21.63
C ASP A 8 -21.81 -11.26 -20.51
N PRO A 9 -21.19 -12.46 -20.54
CA PRO A 9 -21.36 -13.45 -19.50
C PRO A 9 -20.92 -12.84 -18.16
N CYS A 10 -21.89 -12.65 -17.26
CA CYS A 10 -21.62 -12.22 -15.89
C CYS A 10 -20.90 -13.37 -15.19
N HIS A 11 -19.62 -13.19 -14.86
CA HIS A 11 -18.87 -14.14 -14.04
C HIS A 11 -19.46 -14.15 -12.63
N MET A 12 -20.48 -14.98 -12.45
CA MET A 12 -21.01 -15.27 -11.13
C MET A 12 -19.97 -16.07 -10.37
N PRO A 13 -19.77 -15.81 -9.08
CA PRO A 13 -18.94 -16.65 -8.26
C PRO A 13 -19.39 -18.11 -8.35
N CYS A 14 -18.45 -19.05 -8.39
CA CYS A 14 -18.77 -20.46 -8.49
C CYS A 14 -19.67 -20.89 -7.31
N PRO A 15 -20.88 -21.43 -7.58
CA PRO A 15 -21.87 -21.72 -6.54
C PRO A 15 -21.45 -22.90 -5.64
N ASP A 16 -20.61 -23.79 -6.17
CA ASP A 16 -20.14 -25.00 -5.48
C ASP A 16 -18.88 -24.74 -4.64
N LEU A 17 -18.18 -23.63 -4.88
CA LEU A 17 -17.09 -23.24 -4.01
C LEU A 17 -17.65 -22.49 -2.79
N PRO A 18 -17.37 -22.97 -1.56
CA PRO A 18 -17.66 -22.18 -0.38
C PRO A 18 -17.02 -20.81 -0.52
N HIS A 19 -17.85 -19.77 -0.46
CA HIS A 19 -17.35 -18.40 -0.35
C HIS A 19 -16.72 -18.26 1.02
N HIS A 20 -15.41 -18.49 1.10
CA HIS A 20 -14.63 -18.22 2.29
C HIS A 20 -14.48 -16.70 2.46
N SER A 21 -15.57 -16.06 2.88
CA SER A 21 -15.47 -14.74 3.47
C SER A 21 -14.52 -14.85 4.66
N LEU A 22 -13.53 -13.95 4.72
CA LEU A 22 -12.59 -13.92 5.84
C LEU A 22 -13.35 -13.85 7.16
N SER A 23 -12.96 -14.71 8.11
CA SER A 23 -13.49 -14.67 9.46
C SER A 23 -13.11 -13.35 10.15
N LYS A 24 -13.67 -13.10 11.34
CA LYS A 24 -13.29 -11.92 12.12
C LYS A 24 -11.80 -11.99 12.49
N GLU A 25 -11.34 -13.16 12.89
CA GLU A 25 -9.96 -13.44 13.26
C GLU A 25 -9.01 -13.27 12.05
N ASP A 26 -9.42 -13.72 10.87
CA ASP A 26 -8.64 -13.53 9.64
C ASP A 26 -8.46 -12.04 9.31
N LYS A 27 -9.51 -11.25 9.50
CA LYS A 27 -9.46 -9.80 9.28
C LYS A 27 -8.55 -9.12 10.30
N GLU A 28 -8.63 -9.49 11.56
CA GLU A 28 -7.77 -8.96 12.63
C GLU A 28 -6.29 -9.26 12.35
N ARG A 29 -5.94 -10.52 12.03
CA ARG A 29 -4.57 -10.87 11.60
C ARG A 29 -4.15 -10.10 10.35
N GLY A 30 -5.06 -9.89 9.42
CA GLY A 30 -4.83 -9.11 8.21
C GLY A 30 -4.46 -7.66 8.52
N LEU A 31 -5.19 -7.03 9.44
CA LEU A 31 -4.92 -5.65 9.88
C LEU A 31 -3.56 -5.52 10.57
N GLU A 32 -3.19 -6.46 11.44
CA GLU A 32 -1.86 -6.49 12.07
C GLU A 32 -0.75 -6.58 11.04
N LYS A 33 -0.88 -7.48 10.06
CA LYS A 33 0.08 -7.61 8.96
C LYS A 33 0.17 -6.34 8.12
N LEU A 34 -0.96 -5.69 7.84
CA LEU A 34 -0.96 -4.42 7.11
C LEU A 34 -0.23 -3.31 7.87
N GLN A 35 -0.37 -3.24 9.19
CA GLN A 35 0.37 -2.29 10.03
C GLN A 35 1.88 -2.57 9.97
N GLN A 36 2.28 -3.85 10.08
CA GLN A 36 3.69 -4.25 9.97
C GLN A 36 4.29 -3.88 8.61
N VAL A 37 3.60 -4.20 7.51
CA VAL A 37 4.05 -3.88 6.15
C VAL A 37 4.16 -2.36 5.96
N ARG A 38 3.18 -1.59 6.45
CA ARG A 38 3.25 -0.11 6.41
C ARG A 38 4.49 0.41 7.13
N ALA A 39 4.80 -0.12 8.31
CA ALA A 39 5.98 0.27 9.07
C ALA A 39 7.28 -0.09 8.33
N GLN A 40 7.37 -1.31 7.78
CA GLN A 40 8.53 -1.77 7.01
C GLN A 40 8.78 -0.92 5.76
N VAL A 41 7.73 -0.63 4.99
CA VAL A 41 7.84 0.21 3.78
C VAL A 41 8.28 1.62 4.16
N ARG A 42 7.67 2.22 5.19
CA ARG A 42 8.06 3.54 5.69
C ARG A 42 9.53 3.58 6.11
N GLU A 43 9.99 2.60 6.88
CA GLU A 43 11.38 2.57 7.34
C GLU A 43 12.35 2.34 6.17
N GLY A 44 11.99 1.48 5.20
CA GLY A 44 12.75 1.32 3.97
C GLY A 44 12.96 2.65 3.24
N MET A 45 11.88 3.41 3.03
CA MET A 45 11.96 4.74 2.39
C MET A 45 12.76 5.76 3.21
N LEU A 46 12.68 5.72 4.55
CA LEU A 46 13.46 6.62 5.40
C LEU A 46 14.94 6.25 5.41
N SER A 47 15.26 4.95 5.37
CA SER A 47 16.63 4.46 5.36
C SER A 47 17.38 4.87 4.09
N SER A 48 16.72 4.88 2.93
CA SER A 48 17.31 5.35 1.68
C SER A 48 17.63 6.85 1.76
N LEU A 49 16.73 7.65 2.33
CA LEU A 49 16.95 9.08 2.52
C LEU A 49 18.08 9.39 3.51
N ARG A 50 18.32 8.56 4.53
CA ARG A 50 19.47 8.73 5.44
C ARG A 50 20.79 8.56 4.68
N LYS A 51 20.88 7.58 3.78
CA LYS A 51 22.06 7.38 2.92
C LYS A 51 22.25 8.56 1.95
N GLU A 52 21.17 9.04 1.32
CA GLU A 52 21.21 10.24 0.47
C GLU A 52 21.69 11.47 1.27
N TYR A 53 21.27 11.60 2.54
CA TYR A 53 21.66 12.71 3.40
C TYR A 53 23.16 12.69 3.73
N GLU A 54 23.71 11.51 4.02
CA GLU A 54 25.14 11.32 4.28
C GLU A 54 25.99 11.69 3.05
N GLN A 55 25.50 11.38 1.86
CA GLN A 55 26.15 11.70 0.58
C GLN A 55 25.94 13.15 0.12
N ALA A 56 25.02 13.89 0.73
CA ALA A 56 24.73 15.25 0.31
C ALA A 56 25.83 16.23 0.72
N GLU A 57 26.43 16.88 -0.28
CA GLU A 57 27.51 17.86 -0.12
C GLU A 57 26.97 19.25 0.24
N SER A 58 25.76 19.57 -0.23
CA SER A 58 25.14 20.89 -0.03
C SER A 58 24.13 20.91 1.12
N SER A 59 24.14 22.00 1.90
CA SER A 59 23.13 22.28 2.93
C SER A 59 21.72 22.36 2.35
N TYR A 60 21.59 22.84 1.11
CA TYR A 60 20.31 22.90 0.39
C TYR A 60 19.76 21.50 0.10
N GLN A 61 20.60 20.59 -0.40
CA GLN A 61 20.22 19.20 -0.67
C GLN A 61 19.78 18.49 0.62
N ARG A 62 20.53 18.68 1.71
CA ARG A 62 20.17 18.17 3.04
C ARG A 62 18.82 18.69 3.53
N ALA A 63 18.50 19.97 3.27
CA ALA A 63 17.21 20.55 3.62
C ALA A 63 16.05 19.93 2.83
N LEU A 64 16.24 19.69 1.52
CA LEU A 64 15.24 19.02 0.68
C LEU A 64 14.98 17.58 1.14
N ILE A 65 16.03 16.82 1.43
CA ILE A 65 15.92 15.45 1.94
C ILE A 65 15.13 15.42 3.26
N ASN A 66 15.42 16.36 4.17
CA ASN A 66 14.68 16.51 5.43
C ASN A 66 13.19 16.84 5.22
N GLN A 67 12.86 17.71 4.27
CA GLN A 67 11.46 17.98 3.92
C GLN A 67 10.76 16.74 3.38
N ARG A 68 11.43 15.96 2.52
CA ARG A 68 10.90 14.70 1.98
C ARG A 68 10.67 13.67 3.07
N ALA A 69 11.61 13.52 4.01
CA ALA A 69 11.47 12.63 5.16
C ALA A 69 10.27 13.02 6.05
N LYS A 70 10.05 14.33 6.29
CA LYS A 70 8.85 14.82 7.00
C LYS A 70 7.55 14.44 6.30
N ARG A 71 7.49 14.58 4.96
CA ARG A 71 6.32 14.20 4.16
C ARG A 71 6.04 12.70 4.25
N ILE A 72 7.07 11.86 4.14
CA ILE A 72 6.93 10.41 4.29
C ILE A 72 6.39 10.06 5.68
N LYS A 73 6.97 10.61 6.74
CA LYS A 73 6.48 10.37 8.11
C LYS A 73 5.01 10.75 8.27
N ARG A 74 4.56 11.86 7.67
CA ARG A 74 3.18 12.31 7.73
C ARG A 74 2.22 11.43 6.92
N ASN A 75 2.60 11.05 5.70
CA ASN A 75 1.73 10.28 4.80
C ASN A 75 1.61 8.81 5.20
N TRP A 76 2.58 8.30 5.99
CA TRP A 76 2.65 6.93 6.48
C TRP A 76 2.53 6.88 8.01
N SER A 77 1.82 7.85 8.60
CA SER A 77 1.53 7.92 10.03
C SER A 77 0.18 7.31 10.36
#